data_AF-A0A5B8N860-F1
#
_entry.id   AF-A0A5B8N860-F1
#
_cell.length_a   1.000
_cell.length_b   1.000
_cell.length_c   1.000
_cell.angle_alpha   90.00
_cell.angle_beta   90.00
_cell.angle_gamma   90.00
#
_symmetry.space_group_name_H-M   'P 1'
#
loop_
_entity.id
_entity.type
_entity.pdbx_description
1 polymer ?
#
loop_
_entity_poly.entity_id
_entity_poly.type
_entity_poly.pdbx_seq_one_letter_code
_entity_poly.pdbx_strand_id
1 'polypeptide(L)' 'MASEAESGIPLTHWATLVYGEYAPSMYALRCWIRKGRIQPPPQWVRGKWRVQPTASYQEHGASD' A
#
# COMPACT_ATOMS: atom_id res chain seq x y z
N MET A 1 -4.55 22.46 -9.06
CA MET A 1 -4.36 21.01 -9.20
C MET A 1 -3.98 20.48 -7.82
N ALA A 2 -4.96 20.04 -7.01
CA ALA A 2 -4.69 19.55 -5.67
C ALA A 2 -3.85 18.27 -5.78
N SER A 3 -2.66 18.33 -5.22
CA SER A 3 -1.66 17.27 -5.11
C SER A 3 -2.29 15.93 -4.70
N GLU A 4 -2.44 15.01 -5.66
CA GLU A 4 -2.97 13.65 -5.46
C GLU A 4 -2.23 12.85 -4.36
N ALA A 5 -1.02 13.29 -4.00
CA ALA A 5 -0.19 12.76 -2.92
C ALA A 5 -0.81 12.90 -1.50
N GLU A 6 -1.69 13.88 -1.26
CA GLU A 6 -2.38 14.01 0.04
C GLU A 6 -3.65 13.15 0.17
N SER A 7 -4.13 12.54 -0.92
CA SER A 7 -5.43 11.83 -0.99
C SER A 7 -5.35 10.31 -0.74
N GLY A 8 -4.25 9.81 -0.18
CA GLY A 8 -4.12 8.37 0.13
C GLY A 8 -4.70 7.98 1.49
N ILE A 9 -5.26 6.78 1.60
CA ILE A 9 -5.70 6.18 2.86
C ILE A 9 -4.52 5.54 3.61
N PRO A 10 -4.58 5.36 4.94
CA PRO A 10 -3.53 4.66 5.68
C PRO A 10 -3.33 3.23 5.15
N LEU A 11 -2.08 2.78 5.08
CA LEU A 11 -1.71 1.43 4.64
C LEU A 11 -2.47 0.30 5.37
N THR A 12 -2.67 0.44 6.68
CA THR A 12 -3.47 -0.51 7.46
C THR A 12 -4.93 -0.52 7.02
N HIS A 13 -5.50 0.66 6.80
CA HIS A 13 -6.88 0.82 6.37
C HIS A 13 -7.07 0.22 4.96
N TRP A 14 -6.15 0.49 4.04
CA TRP A 14 -6.14 -0.15 2.71
C TRP A 14 -6.12 -1.69 2.82
N ALA A 15 -5.26 -2.24 3.67
CA ALA A 15 -5.18 -3.67 3.87
C ALA A 15 -6.49 -4.27 4.40
N THR A 16 -7.14 -3.58 5.34
CA THR A 16 -8.47 -3.98 5.83
C THR A 16 -9.55 -3.87 4.75
N LEU A 17 -9.51 -2.86 3.88
CA LEU A 17 -10.48 -2.73 2.78
C LEU A 17 -10.32 -3.84 1.73
N VAL A 18 -9.08 -4.21 1.39
CA VAL A 18 -8.80 -5.18 0.33
C VAL A 18 -8.95 -6.62 0.83
N TYR A 19 -8.47 -6.91 2.03
CA TYR A 19 -8.38 -8.28 2.55
C TYR A 19 -9.30 -8.57 3.74
N GLY A 20 -9.97 -7.55 4.30
CA GLY A 20 -10.91 -7.73 5.41
C GLY A 20 -10.25 -8.35 6.64
N GLU A 21 -10.83 -9.46 7.10
CA GLU A 21 -10.31 -10.27 8.22
C GLU A 21 -8.94 -10.91 7.92
N TYR A 22 -8.63 -11.13 6.63
CA TYR A 22 -7.34 -11.67 6.20
C TYR A 22 -6.28 -10.57 5.97
N ALA A 23 -6.49 -9.39 6.54
CA ALA A 23 -5.54 -8.29 6.43
C ALA A 23 -4.15 -8.71 6.92
N PRO A 24 -3.11 -8.59 6.08
CA PRO A 24 -1.75 -8.91 6.47
C PRO A 24 -1.26 -8.00 7.60
N SER A 25 -0.34 -8.52 8.41
CA SER A 25 0.28 -7.74 9.49
C SER A 25 1.04 -6.53 8.96
N MET A 26 1.23 -5.52 9.81
CA MET A 26 2.04 -4.34 9.47
C MET A 26 3.45 -4.68 9.01
N TYR A 27 4.03 -5.77 9.52
CA TYR A 27 5.33 -6.25 9.08
C TYR A 27 5.29 -6.75 7.63
N ALA A 28 4.29 -7.54 7.26
CA ALA A 28 4.11 -8.03 5.90
C ALA A 28 3.85 -6.87 4.91
N LEU A 29 3.01 -5.91 5.29
CA LEU A 29 2.75 -4.71 4.49
C LEU A 29 4.02 -3.89 4.24
N ARG A 30 4.87 -3.68 5.25
CA ARG A 30 6.18 -3.03 5.06
C ARG A 30 7.10 -3.82 4.13
N CYS A 31 7.09 -5.15 4.22
CA CYS A 31 7.82 -5.98 3.28
C CYS A 31 7.32 -5.82 1.84
N TRP A 32 6.01 -5.69 1.63
CA TRP A 32 5.44 -5.45 0.31
C TRP A 32 5.85 -4.10 -0.27
N ILE A 33 5.82 -3.04 0.54
CA ILE A 33 6.32 -1.71 0.14
C ILE A 33 7.79 -1.80 -0.26
N ARG A 34 8.63 -2.41 0.59
CA ARG A 34 10.06 -2.54 0.32
C ARG A 34 10.35 -3.35 -0.95
N LYS A 35 9.50 -4.33 -1.26
CA LYS A 35 9.59 -5.16 -2.47
C LYS A 35 8.89 -4.53 -3.70
N GLY A 36 8.30 -3.33 -3.59
CA GLY A 36 7.59 -2.69 -4.69
C GLY A 36 6.29 -3.40 -5.13
N ARG A 37 5.71 -4.22 -4.24
CA ARG A 37 4.55 -5.08 -4.54
C ARG A 37 3.19 -4.38 -4.45
N ILE A 38 3.14 -3.08 -4.17
CA ILE A 38 1.90 -2.31 -4.11
C ILE A 38 1.98 -1.23 -5.20
N GLN A 39 1.00 -1.21 -6.11
CA GLN A 39 0.96 -0.31 -7.26
C GLN A 39 -0.38 0.43 -7.34
N PRO A 40 -0.38 1.78 -7.40
CA PRO A 40 0.79 2.67 -7.38
C PRO A 40 1.53 2.62 -6.03
N PRO A 41 2.85 2.96 -6.03
CA PRO A 41 3.68 2.84 -4.83
C PRO A 41 3.17 3.72 -3.69
N PRO A 42 3.12 3.21 -2.45
CA PRO A 42 2.74 4.00 -1.29
C PRO A 42 3.68 5.17 -1.06
N GLN A 43 3.12 6.29 -0.63
CA GLN A 43 3.88 7.51 -0.35
C GLN A 43 4.03 7.72 1.15
N TRP A 44 5.21 8.19 1.57
CA TRP A 44 5.45 8.54 2.95
C TRP A 44 5.04 9.99 3.20
N VAL A 45 3.92 10.18 3.91
CA VAL A 45 3.34 11.51 4.15
C VAL A 45 3.14 11.69 5.65
N ARG A 46 3.79 12.70 6.23
CA ARG A 46 3.67 13.06 7.66
C ARG A 46 3.87 11.88 8.63
N GLY A 47 4.89 11.05 8.37
CA GLY A 47 5.24 9.92 9.24
C GLY A 47 4.35 8.67 9.09
N LYS A 48 3.48 8.62 8.07
CA LYS A 48 2.63 7.46 7.78
C LYS A 48 2.67 7.11 6.30
N TRP A 49 2.60 5.81 6.01
CA TRP A 49 2.40 5.33 4.64
C TRP A 49 0.96 5.59 4.21
N ARG A 50 0.81 6.32 3.10
CA ARG A 50 -0.46 6.55 2.42
C ARG A 50 -0.48 5.78 1.11
N VAL A 51 -1.60 5.09 0.88
CA VAL A 51 -1.83 4.23 -0.28
C VAL A 51 -3.08 4.74 -0.98
N GLN A 52 -3.10 4.71 -2.31
CA GLN A 52 -4.33 5.00 -3.02
C GLN A 52 -5.36 3.90 -2.75
N PRO A 53 -6.66 4.23 -2.57
CA PRO A 53 -7.70 3.22 -2.42
C PRO A 53 -7.78 2.25 -3.60
N THR A 54 -7.42 2.73 -4.79
CA THR A 54 -7.36 1.99 -6.06
C THR A 54 -6.06 1.18 -6.21
N ALA A 55 -5.14 1.22 -5.24
CA ALA A 55 -3.90 0.48 -5.32
C ALA A 55 -4.14 -1.03 -5.23
N SER A 56 -3.37 -1.77 -6.02
CA SER A 56 -3.41 -3.22 -6.10
C SER A 56 -2.10 -3.84 -5.63
N TYR A 57 -2.19 -5.03 -5.02
CA TYR A 57 -1.02 -5.85 -4.77
C TYR A 57 -0.61 -6.57 -6.05
N GLN A 58 0.65 -6.44 -6.43
CA GLN A 58 1.28 -7.13 -7.55
C GLN A 58 2.26 -8.15 -6.98
N GLU A 59 1.99 -9.43 -7.23
CA GLU A 59 2.85 -10.52 -6.74
C GLU A 59 4.19 -10.60 -7.47
N HIS A 60 4.36 -9.83 -8.57
CA HIS A 60 5.51 -9.89 -9.47
C HIS A 60 6.86 -9.80 -8.72
N GLY A 61 7.40 -10.99 -8.50
CA GLY A 61 8.76 -11.31 -8.10
C GLY A 61 9.10 -12.71 -8.63
N ALA A 62 8.56 -13.07 -9.79
CA ALA A 62 8.82 -14.31 -10.50
C ALA A 62 8.84 -14.01 -12.01
N SER A 63 9.89 -13.32 -12.46
CA SER A 63 10.39 -13.33 -13.84
C SER A 63 11.77 -12.66 -13.83
N ASP A 64 12.75 -13.40 -13.30
CA ASP A 64 14.08 -13.56 -13.90
C ASP A 64 14.66 -14.90 -13.40
#